data_AF-A0A0A2V2L5-F1
#
_entry.id   AF-A0A0A2V2L5-F1
#
_cell.length_a   1.000
_cell.length_b   1.000
_cell.length_c   1.000
_cell.angle_alpha   90.00
_cell.angle_beta   90.00
_cell.angle_gamma   90.00
#
_symmetry.space_group_name_H-M   'P 1'
#
loop_
_entity.id
_entity.type
_entity.pdbx_description
1 polymer ?
#
loop_
_entity_poly.entity_id
_entity_poly.type
_entity_poly.pdbx_seq_one_letter_code
_entity_poly.pdbx_strand_id
1 'polypeptide(L)'
;MTETFRETTAAWHEEDPEEIVSSAEKCINQTTKAIVSQGFSISDIQTIGVTTQRETKVVWDWETGKPLHNAIAWPDTRTTSLVRELKQ
;
A
#
# COMPACT_ATOMS: atom_id res chain seq x y z
N MET A 1 28.16 8.82 -6.02
CA MET A 1 27.34 8.05 -5.05
C MET A 1 26.68 6.94 -5.84
N THR A 2 27.13 5.71 -5.67
CA THR A 2 26.62 4.53 -6.39
C THR A 2 25.34 4.05 -5.72
N GLU A 3 24.19 4.37 -6.29
CA GLU A 3 22.93 3.69 -5.96
C GLU A 3 23.00 2.24 -6.43
N THR A 4 22.99 1.32 -5.48
CA THR A 4 22.78 -0.11 -5.73
C THR A 4 21.33 -0.33 -6.15
N PHE A 5 21.07 -0.33 -7.47
CA PHE A 5 19.86 -0.94 -8.02
C PHE A 5 19.88 -2.43 -7.64
N ARG A 6 18.98 -2.85 -6.74
CA ARG A 6 18.67 -4.27 -6.59
C ARG A 6 17.93 -4.70 -7.86
N GLU A 7 18.56 -5.54 -8.68
CA GLU A 7 17.88 -6.22 -9.79
C GLU A 7 16.77 -7.10 -9.22
N THR A 8 15.56 -6.58 -9.12
CA THR A 8 14.36 -7.42 -8.96
C THR A 8 14.14 -8.12 -10.31
N THR A 9 14.17 -9.45 -10.31
CA THR A 9 13.80 -10.27 -11.47
C THR A 9 12.56 -9.67 -12.11
N ALA A 10 12.62 -9.35 -13.42
CA ALA A 10 11.77 -8.37 -14.15
C ALA A 10 10.23 -8.52 -14.08
N ALA A 11 9.71 -9.34 -13.19
CA ALA A 11 8.32 -9.72 -13.06
C ALA A 11 7.81 -9.74 -11.59
N TRP A 12 8.61 -9.26 -10.63
CA TRP A 12 8.21 -9.08 -9.23
C TRP A 12 7.83 -7.61 -8.99
N HIS A 13 6.73 -7.38 -8.28
CA HIS A 13 6.21 -6.06 -7.94
C HIS A 13 5.91 -6.02 -6.44
N GLU A 14 6.68 -5.21 -5.73
CA GLU A 14 6.54 -4.99 -4.29
C GLU A 14 6.32 -3.52 -3.96
N GLU A 15 5.58 -3.27 -2.88
CA GLU A 15 5.33 -1.93 -2.33
C GLU A 15 5.62 -1.95 -0.83
N ASP A 16 6.17 -0.87 -0.27
CA ASP A 16 6.35 -0.74 1.19
C ASP A 16 4.99 -0.40 1.85
N PRO A 17 4.44 -1.23 2.76
CA PRO A 17 3.18 -0.94 3.41
C PRO A 17 3.18 0.34 4.26
N GLU A 18 4.32 0.71 4.87
CA GLU A 18 4.45 1.94 5.64
C GLU A 18 4.44 3.17 4.70
N GLU A 19 4.97 3.04 3.48
CA GLU A 19 4.88 4.07 2.45
C GLU A 19 3.42 4.30 2.01
N ILE A 20 2.66 3.22 1.80
CA ILE A 20 1.22 3.29 1.47
C ILE A 20 0.46 4.04 2.57
N VAL A 21 0.70 3.69 3.83
CA VAL A 21 0.06 4.36 4.99
C VAL A 21 0.46 5.84 5.05
N SER A 22 1.76 6.16 4.97
CA SER A 22 2.18 7.56 5.04
C SER A 22 1.68 8.40 3.84
N SER A 23 1.51 7.78 2.67
CA SER A 23 0.90 8.41 1.50
C SER A 23 -0.57 8.75 1.76
N ALA A 24 -1.35 7.81 2.31
CA ALA A 24 -2.74 8.05 2.70
C ALA A 24 -2.85 9.17 3.76
N GLU A 25 -1.99 9.14 4.78
CA GLU A 25 -1.94 10.19 5.82
C GLU A 25 -1.61 11.57 5.24
N LYS A 26 -0.65 11.67 4.31
CA LYS A 26 -0.32 12.92 3.60
C LYS A 26 -1.54 13.45 2.84
N CYS A 27 -2.23 12.59 2.08
CA CYS A 27 -3.45 12.95 1.36
C CYS A 27 -4.55 13.46 2.31
N ILE A 28 -4.79 12.78 3.42
CA ILE A 28 -5.76 13.21 4.44
C ILE A 28 -5.36 14.57 5.02
N ASN A 29 -4.10 14.74 5.42
CA ASN A 29 -3.62 15.99 6.02
C ASN A 29 -3.68 17.18 5.06
N GLN A 30 -3.39 16.98 3.78
CA GLN A 30 -3.51 18.03 2.76
C GLN A 30 -4.98 18.36 2.47
N THR A 31 -5.84 17.34 2.38
CA THR A 31 -7.28 17.50 2.09
C THR A 31 -8.00 18.21 3.23
N THR A 32 -7.74 17.82 4.48
CA THR A 32 -8.32 18.47 5.66
C THR A 32 -7.92 19.94 5.78
N LYS A 33 -6.64 20.28 5.51
CA LYS A 33 -6.20 21.68 5.40
C LYS A 33 -6.94 22.45 4.31
N ALA A 34 -7.15 21.85 3.14
CA ALA A 34 -7.86 22.49 2.04
C ALA A 34 -9.36 22.72 2.36
N ILE A 35 -10.02 21.76 3.02
CA ILE A 35 -11.43 21.87 3.45
C ILE A 35 -11.58 22.99 4.50
N VAL A 36 -10.70 23.03 5.50
CA VAL A 36 -10.70 24.09 6.52
C VAL A 36 -10.43 25.47 5.90
N SER A 37 -9.52 25.56 4.92
CA SER A 37 -9.25 26.81 4.20
C SER A 37 -10.46 27.34 3.40
N GLN A 38 -11.42 26.47 3.08
CA GLN A 38 -12.67 26.82 2.41
C GLN A 38 -13.81 27.17 3.40
N GLY A 39 -13.55 27.15 4.71
CA GLY A 39 -14.50 27.54 5.75
C GLY A 39 -15.35 26.39 6.32
N PHE A 40 -15.10 25.15 5.89
CA PHE A 40 -15.72 23.96 6.48
C PHE A 40 -14.96 23.48 7.72
N SER A 41 -15.65 22.75 8.59
CA SER A 41 -15.05 22.06 9.72
C SER A 41 -14.75 20.60 9.35
N ILE A 42 -13.74 20.00 10.00
CA ILE A 42 -13.50 18.55 9.90
C ILE A 42 -14.73 17.75 10.37
N SER A 43 -15.50 18.31 11.31
CA SER A 43 -16.76 17.73 11.78
C SER A 43 -17.84 17.62 10.70
N ASP A 44 -17.70 18.32 9.57
CA ASP A 44 -18.66 18.26 8.46
C ASP A 44 -18.51 17.00 7.61
N ILE A 45 -17.42 16.23 7.80
CA ILE A 45 -17.18 14.97 7.10
C ILE A 45 -17.97 13.85 7.80
N GLN A 46 -19.07 13.41 7.18
CA GLN A 46 -19.95 12.40 7.75
C GLN A 46 -19.37 10.97 7.71
N THR A 47 -18.57 10.64 6.70
CA THR A 47 -18.06 9.28 6.47
C THR A 47 -16.76 9.30 5.68
N ILE A 48 -15.97 8.24 5.85
CA ILE A 48 -14.77 7.98 5.06
C ILE A 48 -15.00 6.68 4.28
N GLY A 49 -14.94 6.77 2.96
CA GLY A 49 -14.91 5.62 2.08
C GLY A 49 -13.47 5.23 1.78
N VAL A 50 -13.18 3.93 1.77
CA VAL A 50 -11.88 3.40 1.35
C VAL A 50 -12.09 2.54 0.11
N THR A 51 -11.33 2.85 -0.93
CA THR A 51 -11.18 1.99 -2.11
C THR A 51 -9.70 1.71 -2.27
N THR A 52 -9.35 0.46 -2.60
CA THR A 52 -7.96 0.02 -2.68
C THR A 52 -7.70 -0.65 -4.02
N GLN A 53 -6.42 -0.77 -4.37
CA GLN A 53 -6.04 -1.80 -5.33
C GLN A 53 -6.42 -3.17 -4.76
N ARG A 54 -6.93 -4.04 -5.64
CA ARG A 54 -7.35 -5.40 -5.28
C ARG A 54 -6.15 -6.33 -5.38
N GLU A 55 -6.29 -7.53 -4.81
CA GLU A 55 -5.31 -8.61 -4.82
C GLU A 55 -3.94 -8.36 -4.14
N THR A 56 -3.44 -7.11 -4.05
CA THR A 56 -2.23 -6.78 -3.29
C THR A 56 -2.32 -7.32 -1.86
N LYS A 57 -1.30 -8.06 -1.42
CA LYS A 57 -1.28 -8.73 -0.11
C LYS A 57 -0.24 -8.13 0.81
N VAL A 58 -0.66 -7.75 2.01
CA VAL A 58 0.19 -7.29 3.11
C VAL A 58 0.16 -8.35 4.21
N VAL A 59 1.31 -8.63 4.80
CA VAL A 59 1.45 -9.46 5.99
C VAL A 59 2.07 -8.63 7.11
N TRP A 60 1.50 -8.70 8.30
CA TRP A 60 1.93 -7.92 9.45
C TRP A 60 1.92 -8.76 10.73
N ASP A 61 2.72 -8.33 11.69
CA ASP A 61 2.75 -8.89 13.04
C ASP A 61 1.61 -8.29 13.87
N TRP A 62 0.80 -9.13 14.50
CA TRP A 62 -0.40 -8.70 15.20
C TRP A 62 -0.13 -7.98 16.52
N GLU A 63 1.02 -8.25 17.18
CA GLU A 63 1.39 -7.64 18.46
C GLU A 63 1.95 -6.23 18.23
N THR A 64 2.81 -6.08 17.22
CA THR A 64 3.53 -4.83 16.93
C THR A 64 2.80 -3.95 15.92
N GLY A 65 1.91 -4.53 15.10
CA GLY A 65 1.28 -3.86 13.97
C GLY A 65 2.23 -3.59 12.79
N LYS A 66 3.47 -4.12 12.83
CA LYS A 66 4.50 -3.82 11.83
C LYS A 66 4.45 -4.79 10.65
N PRO A 67 4.72 -4.32 9.41
CA PRO A 67 4.84 -5.22 8.27
C PRO A 67 5.95 -6.25 8.45
N LEU A 68 5.66 -7.51 8.13
CA LEU A 68 6.64 -8.60 8.15
C LEU A 68 7.45 -8.66 6.84
N HIS A 69 6.90 -8.11 5.76
CA HIS A 69 7.48 -8.06 4.42
C HIS A 69 6.83 -6.91 3.63
N ASN A 70 7.46 -6.47 2.54
CA ASN A 70 6.80 -5.62 1.55
C ASN A 70 5.51 -6.27 1.03
N ALA A 71 4.53 -5.44 0.67
CA ALA A 71 3.32 -5.91 0.03
C ALA A 71 3.65 -6.52 -1.33
N ILE A 72 3.07 -7.68 -1.66
CA ILE A 72 3.16 -8.26 -3.00
C ILE A 72 1.99 -7.70 -3.80
N ALA A 73 2.28 -6.88 -4.81
CA ALA A 73 1.27 -6.19 -5.59
C ALA A 73 0.57 -7.15 -6.57
N TRP A 74 -0.64 -6.79 -7.00
CA TRP A 74 -1.44 -7.62 -7.91
C TRP A 74 -0.81 -8.01 -9.27
N PRO A 75 0.09 -7.22 -9.90
CA PRO A 75 0.69 -7.63 -11.17
C PRO A 75 1.93 -8.51 -10.97
N ASP A 76 2.29 -8.84 -9.73
CA ASP A 76 3.42 -9.70 -9.40
C ASP A 76 3.21 -11.13 -9.94
N THR A 77 4.27 -11.70 -10.52
CA THR A 77 4.22 -13.04 -11.15
C THR A 77 5.06 -14.08 -10.42
N ARG A 78 5.61 -13.80 -9.23
CA ARG A 78 6.47 -14.71 -8.48
C ARG A 78 5.79 -16.04 -8.13
N THR A 79 4.46 -16.02 -8.04
CA THR A 79 3.63 -17.20 -7.75
C THR A 79 3.38 -18.08 -8.97
N THR A 80 3.94 -17.78 -10.15
CA THR A 80 3.70 -18.53 -11.40
C THR A 80 4.00 -20.03 -11.26
N SER A 81 5.07 -20.41 -10.57
CA SER A 81 5.40 -21.83 -10.30
C SER A 81 4.37 -22.48 -9.38
N LEU A 82 4.00 -21.82 -8.28
CA LEU A 82 2.96 -22.28 -7.35
C LEU A 82 1.59 -22.42 -8.04
N VAL A 83 1.22 -21.48 -8.91
CA VAL A 83 -0.01 -21.56 -9.71
C VAL A 83 -0.01 -22.77 -10.64
N ARG A 84 1.15 -23.18 -11.18
CA ARG A 84 1.25 -24.40 -12.00
C ARG A 84 1.11 -25.67 -11.18
N GLU A 85 1.62 -25.68 -9.95
CA GLU A 85 1.47 -26.78 -9.00
C GLU A 85 0.01 -26.95 -8.56
N LEU A 86 -0.64 -25.86 -8.14
CA LEU A 86 -2.03 -25.86 -7.65
C LEU A 86 -3.09 -26.18 -8.72
N LYS A 87 -2.71 -26.21 -10.00
CA LYS A 87 -3.60 -26.58 -11.12
C LYS A 87 -3.67 -28.09 -11.37
N GLN A 88 -2.78 -28.89 -10.79
CA GLN A 88 -2.76 -30.35 -10.90
C GLN A 88 -3.80 -30.98 -9.99
#